data_AF-A0A535X8D5-F1
#
_entry.id   AF-A0A535X8D5-F1
#
_cell.length_a   1.000
_cell.length_b   1.000
_cell.length_c   1.000
_cell.angle_alpha   90.00
_cell.angle_beta   90.00
_cell.angle_gamma   90.00
#
_symmetry.space_group_name_H-M   'P 1'
#
loop_
_entity.id
_entity.type
_entity.pdbx_description
1 polymer ?
#
loop_
_entity_poly.entity_id
_entity_poly.type
_entity_poly.pdbx_seq_one_letter_code
_entity_poly.pdbx_strand_id
1 'polypeptide(L)'
;MAPPRPRLERCSFDVIDAAFGRGFGFDSGRLTLDREALAAEVLQDDRVTRCEVQLVAPGEDARIVHICGTTEPQWRIGGGTFPGWVSPIRTVGDGVTHRLAGVGVTVCCELPWRKTGGIQTPRENIAEMRGPLAALNPLSRLQNVVLEIALRDGLPDEECDRAVHLAELRAAERLAREATHDRQPTDVRVFELSDVDPSLPRVVYVCQITSQGPYAGTFYYGGYLDRLMPTIVHPNEILDGAIVDGNVAGPWIRTPTIVHQNNPLITGLYRDHGRDICFAGVVLLRGHYYGMDDKYRVAQEASKLTRWLGADGAVFTWENAGNGIMECLYTLQ
;
A
#
# COMPACT_ATOMS: atom_id res chain seq x y z
N MET A 1 21.00 -25.05 10.13
CA MET A 1 20.89 -24.33 8.85
C MET A 1 20.25 -23.00 9.18
N ALA A 2 20.89 -21.87 8.88
CA ALA A 2 20.23 -20.57 9.06
C ALA A 2 18.94 -20.55 8.22
N PRO A 3 17.83 -19.98 8.71
CA PRO A 3 16.62 -19.86 7.91
C PRO A 3 16.95 -19.11 6.61
N PRO A 4 16.34 -19.50 5.47
CA PRO A 4 16.53 -18.77 4.22
C PRO A 4 16.13 -17.31 4.42
N ARG A 5 16.97 -16.38 3.97
CA ARG A 5 16.68 -14.95 4.05
C ARG A 5 15.75 -14.58 2.89
N PRO A 6 14.62 -13.90 3.16
CA PRO A 6 13.76 -13.40 2.09
C PRO A 6 14.56 -12.51 1.15
N ARG A 7 14.52 -12.86 -0.13
CA ARG A 7 15.17 -12.14 -1.22
C ARG A 7 14.08 -11.73 -2.22
N LEU A 8 13.85 -10.44 -2.37
CA LEU A 8 12.85 -9.89 -3.29
C LEU A 8 13.54 -9.23 -4.48
N GLU A 9 13.16 -9.63 -5.69
CA GLU A 9 13.49 -8.96 -6.94
C GLU A 9 12.26 -8.18 -7.41
N ARG A 10 12.35 -6.84 -7.43
CA ARG A 10 11.33 -5.98 -8.02
C ARG A 10 11.73 -5.61 -9.44
N CYS A 11 11.01 -6.18 -10.40
CA CYS A 11 11.18 -5.97 -11.83
C CYS A 11 10.25 -4.83 -12.28
N SER A 12 10.83 -3.68 -12.60
CA SER A 12 10.09 -2.48 -12.99
C SER A 12 9.90 -2.39 -14.48
N PHE A 13 8.67 -2.09 -14.88
CA PHE A 13 8.30 -1.70 -16.24
C PHE A 13 7.90 -0.23 -16.17
N ASP A 14 8.78 0.66 -16.64
CA ASP A 14 8.60 2.10 -16.49
C ASP A 14 7.58 2.60 -17.53
N VAL A 15 6.40 3.00 -17.07
CA VAL A 15 5.32 3.49 -17.91
C VAL A 15 5.41 5.02 -18.01
N ILE A 16 5.53 5.50 -19.25
CA ILE A 16 5.53 6.93 -19.57
C ILE A 16 4.19 7.38 -20.15
N ASP A 17 3.44 6.47 -20.77
CA ASP A 17 2.16 6.76 -21.43
C ASP A 17 1.21 5.56 -21.30
N ALA A 18 -0.09 5.83 -21.22
CA ALA A 18 -1.13 4.82 -21.10
C ALA A 18 -2.27 5.10 -22.08
N ALA A 19 -2.73 4.05 -22.75
CA ALA A 19 -3.84 4.15 -23.71
C ALA A 19 -4.76 2.95 -23.65
N PHE A 20 -6.02 3.18 -23.99
CA PHE A 20 -6.96 2.09 -24.24
C PHE A 20 -6.65 1.39 -25.56
N GLY A 21 -6.80 0.07 -25.57
CA GLY A 21 -6.63 -0.75 -26.76
C GLY A 21 -7.28 -2.11 -26.63
N ARG A 22 -7.01 -3.00 -27.59
CA ARG A 22 -7.45 -4.39 -27.51
C ARG A 22 -6.44 -5.19 -26.70
N GLY A 23 -6.88 -5.78 -25.59
CA GLY A 23 -6.01 -6.54 -24.69
C GLY A 23 -5.05 -5.67 -23.85
N PHE A 24 -4.16 -6.34 -23.15
CA PHE A 24 -3.19 -5.72 -22.25
C PHE A 24 -1.78 -5.81 -22.82
N GLY A 25 -1.01 -4.74 -22.68
CA GLY A 25 0.27 -4.60 -23.35
C GLY A 25 1.18 -3.60 -22.68
N PHE A 26 2.48 -3.80 -22.84
CA PHE A 26 3.54 -2.87 -22.48
C PHE A 26 4.58 -2.90 -23.60
N ASP A 27 4.82 -1.78 -24.26
CA ASP A 27 5.85 -1.68 -25.28
C ASP A 27 6.54 -0.34 -25.17
N SER A 28 7.86 -0.37 -24.97
CA SER A 28 8.72 0.81 -24.99
C SER A 28 8.17 1.98 -24.13
N GLY A 29 7.67 1.65 -22.93
CA GLY A 29 7.11 2.61 -21.97
C GLY A 29 5.63 2.96 -22.17
N ARG A 30 4.98 2.45 -23.23
CA ARG A 30 3.54 2.59 -23.43
C ARG A 30 2.79 1.40 -22.85
N LEU A 31 1.89 1.67 -21.90
CA LEU A 31 0.90 0.71 -21.40
C LEU A 31 -0.36 0.74 -22.28
N THR A 32 -0.77 -0.43 -22.74
CA THR A 32 -2.07 -0.66 -23.37
C THR A 32 -2.94 -1.44 -22.41
N LEU A 33 -4.17 -1.00 -22.18
CA LEU A 33 -5.14 -1.72 -21.35
C LEU A 33 -6.49 -1.86 -22.04
N ASP A 34 -7.12 -2.99 -21.80
CA ASP A 34 -8.45 -3.31 -22.28
C ASP A 34 -9.49 -2.78 -21.27
N ARG A 35 -10.24 -1.77 -21.68
CA ARG A 35 -11.18 -1.06 -20.80
C ARG A 35 -12.28 -1.99 -20.32
N GLU A 36 -12.90 -2.68 -21.26
CA GLU A 36 -14.05 -3.56 -21.03
C GLU A 36 -13.63 -4.78 -20.21
N ALA A 37 -12.47 -5.37 -20.51
CA ALA A 37 -11.99 -6.54 -19.78
C ALA A 37 -11.60 -6.21 -18.34
N LEU A 38 -11.07 -5.01 -18.07
CA LEU A 38 -10.76 -4.56 -16.72
C LEU A 38 -12.03 -4.23 -15.92
N ALA A 39 -13.01 -3.55 -16.53
CA ALA A 39 -14.32 -3.33 -15.92
C ALA A 39 -15.02 -4.66 -15.58
N ALA A 40 -14.96 -5.64 -16.50
CA ALA A 40 -15.53 -6.96 -16.28
C ALA A 40 -14.87 -7.72 -15.13
N GLU A 41 -13.58 -7.53 -14.86
CA GLU A 41 -12.90 -8.10 -13.68
C GLU A 41 -13.51 -7.60 -12.38
N VAL A 42 -13.69 -6.27 -12.29
CA VAL A 42 -14.24 -5.60 -11.11
C VAL A 42 -15.69 -6.05 -10.88
N LEU A 43 -16.48 -6.16 -11.94
CA LEU A 43 -17.88 -6.59 -11.90
C LEU A 43 -18.09 -8.07 -11.56
N GLN A 44 -17.03 -8.87 -11.39
CA GLN A 44 -17.16 -10.23 -10.85
C GLN A 44 -17.56 -10.24 -9.37
N ASP A 45 -17.37 -9.14 -8.65
CA ASP A 45 -17.89 -8.98 -7.29
C ASP A 45 -19.34 -8.47 -7.35
N ASP A 46 -20.29 -9.27 -6.87
CA ASP A 46 -21.71 -8.95 -6.93
C ASP A 46 -22.10 -7.67 -6.16
N ARG A 47 -21.22 -7.20 -5.28
CA ARG A 47 -21.37 -5.96 -4.52
C ARG A 47 -21.14 -4.72 -5.39
N VAL A 48 -20.48 -4.85 -6.53
CA VAL A 48 -20.23 -3.77 -7.49
C VAL A 48 -21.26 -3.83 -8.61
N THR A 49 -22.05 -2.77 -8.77
CA THR A 49 -23.16 -2.70 -9.73
C THR A 49 -22.80 -1.98 -11.03
N ARG A 50 -21.77 -1.11 -10.99
CA ARG A 50 -21.21 -0.40 -12.14
C ARG A 50 -19.71 -0.23 -11.95
N CYS A 51 -18.97 -0.33 -13.04
CA CYS A 51 -17.55 0.04 -13.11
C CYS A 51 -17.29 0.73 -14.44
N GLU A 52 -16.77 1.96 -14.39
CA GLU A 52 -16.23 2.68 -15.54
C GLU A 52 -14.74 2.89 -15.35
N VAL A 53 -13.98 2.67 -16.43
CA VAL A 53 -12.52 2.80 -16.40
C VAL A 53 -12.12 4.02 -17.22
N GLN A 54 -11.42 4.94 -16.58
CA GLN A 54 -10.89 6.16 -17.19
C GLN A 54 -9.36 6.17 -17.10
N LEU A 55 -8.73 6.92 -18.01
CA LEU A 55 -7.30 7.22 -17.94
C LEU A 55 -7.14 8.70 -17.73
N VAL A 56 -6.27 9.06 -16.79
CA VAL A 56 -5.92 10.46 -16.52
C VAL A 56 -4.41 10.59 -16.46
N ALA A 57 -3.85 11.34 -17.40
CA ALA A 57 -2.42 11.52 -17.53
C ALA A 57 -1.87 12.61 -16.58
N PRO A 58 -0.57 12.59 -16.27
CA PRO A 58 0.09 13.68 -15.56
C PRO A 58 -0.13 15.03 -16.24
N GLY A 59 -0.59 16.04 -15.47
CA GLY A 59 -0.80 17.41 -15.98
C GLY A 59 -2.10 17.62 -16.77
N GLU A 60 -2.92 16.59 -16.96
CA GLU A 60 -4.22 16.70 -17.63
C GLU A 60 -5.15 17.66 -16.88
N ASP A 61 -6.04 18.34 -17.61
CA ASP A 61 -7.02 19.28 -17.03
C ASP A 61 -8.19 18.51 -16.40
N ALA A 62 -7.89 17.83 -15.30
CA ALA A 62 -8.79 16.91 -14.63
C ALA A 62 -8.65 17.00 -13.11
N ARG A 63 -9.74 16.63 -12.42
CA ARG A 63 -9.78 16.36 -10.98
C ARG A 63 -10.35 14.97 -10.77
N ILE A 64 -9.63 14.13 -10.03
CA ILE A 64 -10.13 12.83 -9.58
C ILE A 64 -10.79 13.05 -8.22
N VAL A 65 -12.02 12.56 -8.04
CA VAL A 65 -12.83 12.73 -6.82
C VAL A 65 -13.27 11.38 -6.27
N HIS A 66 -13.79 11.35 -5.05
CA HIS A 66 -14.27 10.15 -4.37
C HIS A 66 -13.19 9.07 -4.20
N ILE A 67 -11.92 9.48 -4.08
CA ILE A 67 -10.79 8.55 -4.07
C ILE A 67 -10.81 7.73 -2.78
N CYS A 68 -10.97 6.42 -2.92
CA CYS A 68 -10.89 5.51 -1.79
C CYS A 68 -9.50 4.87 -1.64
N GLY A 69 -8.82 4.58 -2.76
CA GLY A 69 -7.55 3.87 -2.77
C GLY A 69 -6.69 4.23 -3.97
N THR A 70 -5.38 4.06 -3.84
CA THR A 70 -4.47 4.07 -5.01
C THR A 70 -3.34 3.06 -4.79
N THR A 71 -3.21 2.15 -5.73
CA THR A 71 -2.28 1.02 -5.69
C THR A 71 -1.43 1.01 -6.95
N GLU A 72 -0.13 0.78 -6.80
CA GLU A 72 0.74 0.50 -7.94
C GLU A 72 0.45 -0.92 -8.45
N PRO A 73 0.17 -1.11 -9.75
CA PRO A 73 0.03 -2.44 -10.31
C PRO A 73 1.28 -3.27 -10.07
N GLN A 74 1.11 -4.41 -9.38
CA GLN A 74 2.18 -5.36 -9.17
C GLN A 74 1.66 -6.79 -9.32
N TRP A 75 2.54 -7.71 -9.71
CA TRP A 75 2.22 -9.12 -9.87
C TRP A 75 3.42 -9.98 -9.49
N ARG A 76 3.21 -10.91 -8.55
CA ARG A 76 4.25 -11.85 -8.11
C ARG A 76 4.32 -13.07 -9.03
N ILE A 77 5.50 -13.36 -9.59
CA ILE A 77 5.69 -14.52 -10.47
C ILE A 77 5.53 -15.81 -9.68
N GLY A 78 4.62 -16.69 -10.12
CA GLY A 78 4.38 -17.99 -9.49
C GLY A 78 3.75 -17.92 -8.10
N GLY A 79 3.31 -16.73 -7.66
CA GLY A 79 2.74 -16.47 -6.35
C GLY A 79 1.48 -15.61 -6.42
N GLY A 80 0.87 -15.39 -5.26
CA GLY A 80 -0.27 -14.49 -5.11
C GLY A 80 0.18 -13.08 -4.71
N THR A 81 -0.48 -12.07 -5.28
CA THR A 81 -0.28 -10.66 -4.92
C THR A 81 -1.31 -10.26 -3.85
N PHE A 82 -1.04 -9.22 -3.05
CA PHE A 82 -1.96 -8.67 -2.03
C PHE A 82 -2.63 -9.77 -1.18
N PRO A 83 -1.85 -10.50 -0.37
CA PRO A 83 -2.34 -11.67 0.36
C PRO A 83 -3.47 -11.31 1.34
N GLY A 84 -4.53 -12.11 1.35
CA GLY A 84 -5.77 -11.82 2.08
C GLY A 84 -6.81 -10.99 1.30
N TRP A 85 -6.45 -10.55 0.08
CA TRP A 85 -7.35 -9.84 -0.84
C TRP A 85 -7.60 -10.64 -2.11
N VAL A 86 -6.61 -10.66 -3.02
CA VAL A 86 -6.72 -11.34 -4.32
C VAL A 86 -6.04 -12.72 -4.31
N SER A 87 -5.33 -13.03 -3.23
CA SER A 87 -4.69 -14.33 -3.02
C SER A 87 -4.81 -14.83 -1.57
N PRO A 88 -4.63 -16.14 -1.32
CA PRO A 88 -4.61 -16.68 0.04
C PRO A 88 -3.53 -16.04 0.92
N ILE A 89 -3.80 -15.96 2.22
CA ILE A 89 -2.85 -15.41 3.20
C ILE A 89 -1.59 -16.29 3.25
N ARG A 90 -0.49 -15.75 2.72
CA ARG A 90 0.87 -16.31 2.78
C ARG A 90 1.84 -15.17 2.86
N THR A 91 2.94 -15.35 3.60
CA THR A 91 4.01 -14.36 3.67
C THR A 91 4.53 -14.02 2.28
N VAL A 92 4.70 -12.72 2.02
CA VAL A 92 5.23 -12.16 0.77
C VAL A 92 6.61 -11.52 1.04
N GLY A 93 7.24 -10.94 0.02
CA GLY A 93 8.55 -10.32 0.15
C GLY A 93 9.73 -11.24 -0.18
N ASP A 94 9.47 -12.30 -0.92
CA ASP A 94 10.46 -13.23 -1.49
C ASP A 94 10.11 -13.60 -2.94
N GLY A 95 11.13 -13.86 -3.75
CA GLY A 95 10.98 -14.21 -5.17
C GLY A 95 10.96 -12.98 -6.07
N VAL A 96 10.19 -13.04 -7.16
CA VAL A 96 10.17 -12.01 -8.20
C VAL A 96 8.79 -11.37 -8.27
N THR A 97 8.75 -10.04 -8.22
CA THR A 97 7.53 -9.24 -8.37
C THR A 97 7.71 -8.23 -9.51
N HIS A 98 6.85 -8.33 -10.50
CA HIS A 98 6.71 -7.34 -11.56
C HIS A 98 5.90 -6.15 -11.06
N ARG A 99 6.26 -4.94 -11.49
CA ARG A 99 5.51 -3.70 -11.20
C ARG A 99 5.44 -2.80 -12.44
N LEU A 100 4.31 -2.10 -12.60
CA LEU A 100 4.16 -1.04 -13.60
C LEU A 100 4.48 0.32 -12.94
N ALA A 101 5.76 0.69 -12.94
CA ALA A 101 6.20 1.93 -12.33
C ALA A 101 5.64 3.13 -13.11
N GLY A 102 5.19 4.16 -12.39
CA GLY A 102 4.54 5.34 -12.99
C GLY A 102 3.03 5.17 -13.23
N VAL A 103 2.43 4.06 -12.80
CA VAL A 103 0.98 3.82 -12.88
C VAL A 103 0.37 3.75 -11.50
N GLY A 104 -0.80 4.37 -11.34
CA GLY A 104 -1.67 4.17 -10.17
C GLY A 104 -3.03 3.65 -10.61
N VAL A 105 -3.49 2.53 -10.04
CA VAL A 105 -4.90 2.15 -10.12
C VAL A 105 -5.61 2.83 -8.97
N THR A 106 -6.48 3.80 -9.30
CA THR A 106 -7.19 4.62 -8.33
C THR A 106 -8.66 4.25 -8.34
N VAL A 107 -9.16 3.72 -7.23
CA VAL A 107 -10.60 3.43 -7.09
C VAL A 107 -11.34 4.64 -6.54
N CYS A 108 -12.45 4.97 -7.20
CA CYS A 108 -13.32 6.09 -6.89
C CYS A 108 -14.73 5.57 -6.62
N CYS A 109 -15.26 5.85 -5.44
CA CYS A 109 -16.59 5.41 -5.03
C CYS A 109 -17.23 6.43 -4.08
N GLU A 110 -18.47 6.82 -4.37
CA GLU A 110 -19.26 7.58 -3.40
C GLU A 110 -19.70 6.62 -2.28
N LEU A 111 -18.98 6.67 -1.15
CA LEU A 111 -19.28 5.83 0.00
C LEU A 111 -20.49 6.35 0.79
N PRO A 112 -21.30 5.47 1.38
CA PRO A 112 -22.54 5.87 2.02
C PRO A 112 -22.30 6.66 3.32
N TRP A 113 -22.91 7.85 3.41
CA TRP A 113 -22.83 8.77 4.56
C TRP A 113 -23.82 8.40 5.67
N ARG A 114 -23.72 7.19 6.21
CA ARG A 114 -24.71 6.67 7.18
C ARG A 114 -24.54 7.21 8.59
N LYS A 115 -23.31 7.53 8.98
CA LYS A 115 -22.99 8.06 10.30
C LYS A 115 -22.73 9.56 10.20
N THR A 116 -23.51 10.35 10.92
CA THR A 116 -23.33 11.80 11.07
C THR A 116 -22.25 12.10 12.12
N GLY A 117 -21.00 11.68 11.83
CA GLY A 117 -19.83 11.93 12.65
C GLY A 117 -19.15 10.67 13.19
N GLY A 118 -17.92 10.86 13.67
CA GLY A 118 -17.06 9.79 14.16
C GLY A 118 -15.79 9.60 13.32
N ILE A 119 -14.90 8.75 13.83
CA ILE A 119 -13.60 8.48 13.20
C ILE A 119 -13.72 7.60 11.95
N GLN A 120 -14.82 6.85 11.82
CA GLN A 120 -15.11 5.98 10.68
C GLN A 120 -16.03 6.62 9.64
N THR A 121 -16.31 7.93 9.72
CA THR A 121 -17.08 8.59 8.65
C THR A 121 -16.16 8.78 7.45
N PRO A 122 -16.48 8.22 6.26
CA PRO A 122 -15.69 8.46 5.06
C PRO A 122 -15.71 9.95 4.74
N ARG A 123 -14.58 10.48 4.27
CA ARG A 123 -14.42 11.89 3.89
C ARG A 123 -13.99 11.97 2.44
N GLU A 124 -14.36 13.08 1.82
CA GLU A 124 -14.01 13.32 0.43
C GLU A 124 -12.49 13.42 0.26
N ASN A 125 -11.99 12.78 -0.80
CA ASN A 125 -10.58 12.78 -1.16
C ASN A 125 -10.45 13.09 -2.65
N ILE A 126 -9.67 14.13 -2.94
CA ILE A 126 -9.55 14.68 -4.29
C ILE A 126 -8.08 14.78 -4.69
N ALA A 127 -7.85 14.61 -5.98
CA ALA A 127 -6.55 14.79 -6.62
C ALA A 127 -6.68 15.80 -7.76
N GLU A 128 -6.03 16.96 -7.61
CA GLU A 128 -5.82 17.88 -8.72
C GLU A 128 -4.68 17.36 -9.60
N MET A 129 -4.93 17.27 -10.92
CA MET A 129 -3.94 16.82 -11.89
C MET A 129 -3.16 17.98 -12.52
N ARG A 130 -3.68 19.20 -12.39
CA ARG A 130 -3.08 20.43 -12.89
C ARG A 130 -3.15 21.55 -11.84
N GLY A 131 -2.30 22.57 -12.00
CA GLY A 131 -2.28 23.76 -11.15
C GLY A 131 -1.32 23.66 -9.97
N PRO A 132 -1.31 24.66 -9.06
CA PRO A 132 -0.29 24.79 -8.03
C PRO A 132 -0.31 23.67 -6.99
N LEU A 133 -1.47 23.03 -6.79
CA LEU A 133 -1.62 21.92 -5.84
C LEU A 133 -1.24 20.56 -6.42
N ALA A 134 -1.21 20.42 -7.76
CA ALA A 134 -0.87 19.16 -8.41
C ALA A 134 0.52 18.67 -7.98
N ALA A 135 1.52 19.56 -7.94
CA ALA A 135 2.89 19.19 -7.57
C ALA A 135 3.05 18.58 -6.16
N LEU A 136 2.09 18.83 -5.25
CA LEU A 136 2.05 18.29 -3.88
C LEU A 136 1.36 16.93 -3.79
N ASN A 137 0.61 16.55 -4.83
CA ASN A 137 -0.14 15.31 -4.90
C ASN A 137 0.65 14.25 -5.69
N PRO A 138 1.01 13.10 -5.10
CA PRO A 138 1.71 12.03 -5.80
C PRO A 138 1.01 11.53 -7.07
N LEU A 139 -0.34 11.52 -7.09
CA LEU A 139 -1.13 11.03 -8.22
C LEU A 139 -0.94 11.89 -9.49
N SER A 140 -0.62 13.18 -9.33
CA SER A 140 -0.38 14.11 -10.47
C SER A 140 0.81 13.71 -11.35
N ARG A 141 1.64 12.79 -10.87
CA ARG A 141 2.85 12.31 -11.55
C ARG A 141 2.70 10.89 -12.10
N LEU A 142 1.50 10.31 -11.98
CA LEU A 142 1.19 8.95 -12.41
C LEU A 142 0.30 8.96 -13.64
N GLN A 143 0.42 7.91 -14.46
CA GLN A 143 -0.65 7.49 -15.35
C GLN A 143 -1.73 6.85 -14.48
N ASN A 144 -2.85 7.54 -14.27
CA ASN A 144 -3.91 7.07 -13.38
C ASN A 144 -4.91 6.24 -14.18
N VAL A 145 -5.04 4.95 -13.82
CA VAL A 145 -6.14 4.08 -14.24
C VAL A 145 -7.24 4.23 -13.20
N VAL A 146 -8.24 5.05 -13.49
CA VAL A 146 -9.31 5.37 -12.55
C VAL A 146 -10.45 4.38 -12.71
N LEU A 147 -10.82 3.71 -11.63
CA LEU A 147 -11.99 2.84 -11.54
C LEU A 147 -13.12 3.60 -10.83
N GLU A 148 -14.06 4.13 -11.59
CA GLU A 148 -15.27 4.71 -11.03
C GLU A 148 -16.30 3.60 -10.81
N ILE A 149 -16.58 3.28 -9.55
CA ILE A 149 -17.46 2.17 -9.19
C ILE A 149 -18.70 2.66 -8.44
N ALA A 150 -19.80 1.93 -8.63
CA ALA A 150 -20.98 2.03 -7.78
C ALA A 150 -21.18 0.71 -7.05
N LEU A 151 -21.53 0.80 -5.77
CA LEU A 151 -21.84 -0.36 -4.95
C LEU A 151 -23.34 -0.62 -4.91
N ARG A 152 -23.71 -1.85 -4.55
CA ARG A 152 -25.08 -2.23 -4.27
C ARG A 152 -25.59 -1.49 -3.03
N ASP A 153 -26.83 -1.02 -3.09
CA ASP A 153 -27.48 -0.38 -1.95
C ASP A 153 -27.60 -1.32 -0.74
N GLY A 154 -27.55 -0.75 0.46
CA GLY A 154 -27.81 -1.47 1.71
C GLY A 154 -26.67 -2.38 2.23
N LEU A 155 -25.53 -2.46 1.53
CA LEU A 155 -24.34 -3.20 2.01
C LEU A 155 -23.83 -2.65 3.34
N PRO A 156 -23.49 -3.46 4.36
CA PRO A 156 -22.81 -2.98 5.57
C PRO A 156 -21.51 -2.20 5.26
N ASP A 157 -21.09 -1.31 6.17
CA ASP A 157 -19.91 -0.47 5.96
C ASP A 157 -18.64 -1.31 5.73
N GLU A 158 -18.48 -2.40 6.48
CA GLU A 158 -17.41 -3.37 6.32
C GLU A 158 -17.39 -4.00 4.91
N GLU A 159 -18.57 -4.26 4.33
CA GLU A 159 -18.68 -4.85 3.00
C GLU A 159 -18.40 -3.83 1.90
N CYS A 160 -18.82 -2.58 2.08
CA CYS A 160 -18.47 -1.48 1.19
C CYS A 160 -16.95 -1.29 1.13
N ASP A 161 -16.32 -1.18 2.30
CA ASP A 161 -14.87 -0.98 2.44
C ASP A 161 -14.10 -2.13 1.75
N ARG A 162 -14.51 -3.38 2.03
CA ARG A 162 -13.92 -4.57 1.39
C ARG A 162 -14.15 -4.61 -0.11
N ALA A 163 -15.32 -4.22 -0.62
CA ALA A 163 -15.62 -4.27 -2.05
C ALA A 163 -14.78 -3.27 -2.85
N VAL A 164 -14.64 -2.04 -2.33
CA VAL A 164 -13.87 -0.97 -2.96
C VAL A 164 -12.40 -1.36 -3.11
N HIS A 165 -11.76 -1.81 -2.03
CA HIS A 165 -10.36 -2.21 -2.08
C HIS A 165 -10.15 -3.50 -2.88
N LEU A 166 -11.10 -4.45 -2.85
CA LEU A 166 -10.98 -5.64 -3.69
C LEU A 166 -11.05 -5.30 -5.18
N ALA A 167 -11.91 -4.36 -5.59
CA ALA A 167 -11.98 -3.87 -6.97
C ALA A 167 -10.64 -3.27 -7.43
N GLU A 168 -10.06 -2.39 -6.60
CA GLU A 168 -8.75 -1.78 -6.83
C GLU A 168 -7.64 -2.82 -7.01
N LEU A 169 -7.51 -3.74 -6.06
CA LEU A 169 -6.40 -4.70 -6.02
C LEU A 169 -6.51 -5.75 -7.12
N ARG A 170 -7.72 -6.20 -7.47
CA ARG A 170 -7.93 -7.12 -8.60
C ARG A 170 -7.53 -6.48 -9.92
N ALA A 171 -7.96 -5.24 -10.15
CA ALA A 171 -7.58 -4.50 -11.34
C ALA A 171 -6.06 -4.27 -11.40
N ALA A 172 -5.44 -3.88 -10.28
CA ALA A 172 -3.99 -3.66 -10.18
C ALA A 172 -3.18 -4.94 -10.46
N GLU A 173 -3.54 -6.08 -9.84
CA GLU A 173 -2.87 -7.35 -10.11
C GLU A 173 -3.05 -7.78 -11.57
N ARG A 174 -4.30 -7.78 -12.07
CA ARG A 174 -4.60 -8.20 -13.44
C ARG A 174 -3.84 -7.35 -14.44
N LEU A 175 -3.85 -6.03 -14.29
CA LEU A 175 -3.14 -5.11 -15.17
C LEU A 175 -1.64 -5.42 -15.20
N ALA A 176 -1.01 -5.60 -14.04
CA ALA A 176 0.41 -5.96 -13.96
C ALA A 176 0.69 -7.32 -14.59
N ARG A 177 -0.08 -8.36 -14.26
CA ARG A 177 0.09 -9.72 -14.79
C ARG A 177 0.02 -9.73 -16.32
N GLU A 178 -1.10 -9.25 -16.86
CA GLU A 178 -1.36 -9.32 -18.30
C GLU A 178 -0.37 -8.45 -19.09
N ALA A 179 0.02 -7.28 -18.54
CA ALA A 179 0.98 -6.40 -19.21
C ALA A 179 2.43 -6.90 -19.14
N THR A 180 2.81 -7.76 -18.18
CA THR A 180 4.24 -8.04 -17.91
C THR A 180 4.67 -9.50 -17.94
N HIS A 181 3.75 -10.48 -17.89
CA HIS A 181 4.11 -11.89 -17.64
C HIS A 181 5.18 -12.49 -18.55
N ASP A 182 5.16 -12.17 -19.85
CA ASP A 182 6.12 -12.67 -20.85
C ASP A 182 7.10 -11.58 -21.34
N ARG A 183 7.33 -10.55 -20.52
CA ARG A 183 8.17 -9.40 -20.91
C ARG A 183 9.39 -9.21 -20.03
N GLN A 184 10.40 -8.58 -20.62
CA GLN A 184 11.62 -8.19 -19.92
C GLN A 184 11.42 -6.84 -19.21
N PRO A 185 11.78 -6.72 -17.93
CA PRO A 185 11.70 -5.46 -17.20
C PRO A 185 12.73 -4.45 -17.69
N THR A 186 12.44 -3.17 -17.43
CA THR A 186 13.35 -2.04 -17.69
C THR A 186 14.43 -1.92 -16.62
N ASP A 187 14.08 -2.19 -15.36
CA ASP A 187 14.99 -2.14 -14.21
C ASP A 187 14.69 -3.32 -13.28
N VAL A 188 15.72 -3.85 -12.62
CA VAL A 188 15.56 -4.90 -11.60
C VAL A 188 16.26 -4.47 -10.34
N ARG A 189 15.50 -4.37 -9.24
CA ARG A 189 16.03 -4.03 -7.92
C ARG A 189 15.93 -5.19 -6.97
N VAL A 190 17.03 -5.41 -6.27
CA VAL A 190 17.22 -6.48 -5.30
C VAL A 190 17.08 -5.94 -3.89
N PHE A 191 16.21 -6.56 -3.09
CA PHE A 191 16.02 -6.25 -1.68
C PHE A 191 16.28 -7.49 -0.84
N GLU A 192 17.37 -7.46 -0.08
CA GLU A 192 17.82 -8.55 0.78
C GLU A 192 18.57 -7.96 1.98
N LEU A 193 18.28 -8.45 3.19
CA LEU A 193 19.04 -8.12 4.40
C LEU A 193 20.22 -9.09 4.53
N SER A 194 21.24 -8.87 3.71
CA SER A 194 22.45 -9.70 3.67
C SER A 194 23.28 -9.56 4.95
N ASP A 195 24.29 -10.43 5.11
CA ASP A 195 25.27 -10.25 6.18
C ASP A 195 26.16 -9.05 5.87
N VAL A 196 26.32 -8.20 6.88
CA VAL A 196 27.09 -6.95 6.81
C VAL A 196 28.08 -6.92 7.96
N ASP A 197 29.01 -5.95 7.91
CA ASP A 197 29.95 -5.72 9.01
C ASP A 197 29.18 -5.49 10.33
N PRO A 198 29.39 -6.34 11.36
CA PRO A 198 28.67 -6.25 12.63
C PRO A 198 29.03 -5.02 13.46
N SER A 199 30.07 -4.27 13.07
CA SER A 199 30.42 -2.97 13.70
C SER A 199 29.56 -1.81 13.22
N LEU A 200 28.80 -1.96 12.12
CA LEU A 200 27.89 -0.93 11.64
C LEU A 200 26.74 -0.73 12.63
N PRO A 201 26.29 0.52 12.86
CA PRO A 201 25.17 0.79 13.75
C PRO A 201 23.90 0.11 13.22
N ARG A 202 23.24 -0.65 14.09
CA ARG A 202 22.02 -1.37 13.78
C ARG A 202 20.82 -0.44 13.85
N VAL A 203 20.10 -0.31 12.75
CA VAL A 203 18.94 0.59 12.66
C VAL A 203 17.67 -0.21 12.42
N VAL A 204 16.64 0.04 13.23
CA VAL A 204 15.29 -0.53 13.05
C VAL A 204 14.33 0.54 12.55
N TYR A 205 13.42 0.17 11.66
CA TYR A 205 12.30 1.01 11.29
C TYR A 205 11.07 0.63 12.10
N VAL A 206 10.50 1.57 12.84
CA VAL A 206 9.24 1.39 13.55
C VAL A 206 8.13 2.05 12.74
N CYS A 207 7.26 1.22 12.17
CA CYS A 207 6.18 1.62 11.28
C CYS A 207 4.85 1.54 12.02
N GLN A 208 4.28 2.68 12.40
CA GLN A 208 2.96 2.73 13.01
C GLN A 208 1.89 3.04 11.96
N ILE A 209 0.95 2.12 11.77
CA ILE A 209 -0.20 2.28 10.87
C ILE A 209 -1.51 2.48 11.64
N THR A 210 -2.51 3.06 10.97
CA THR A 210 -3.85 3.26 11.55
C THR A 210 -4.74 2.10 11.20
N SER A 211 -5.40 1.47 12.18
CA SER A 211 -6.43 0.45 11.88
C SER A 211 -7.58 0.58 12.85
N GLN A 212 -8.67 1.26 12.49
CA GLN A 212 -9.76 1.60 13.42
C GLN A 212 -11.11 1.03 12.99
N GLY A 213 -11.08 0.02 12.12
CA GLY A 213 -12.27 -0.57 11.50
C GLY A 213 -12.60 0.10 10.16
N PRO A 214 -13.83 -0.10 9.67
CA PRO A 214 -14.24 0.32 8.33
C PRO A 214 -13.95 1.79 8.06
N TYR A 215 -13.45 2.05 6.85
CA TYR A 215 -13.13 3.38 6.32
C TYR A 215 -12.00 4.12 7.04
N ALA A 216 -11.53 3.63 8.19
CA ALA A 216 -10.44 4.21 8.98
C ALA A 216 -9.35 3.15 9.23
N GLY A 217 -9.14 2.26 8.24
CA GLY A 217 -8.38 1.04 8.41
C GLY A 217 -7.31 0.82 7.36
N THR A 218 -6.05 0.79 7.80
CA THR A 218 -4.96 0.15 7.07
C THR A 218 -4.95 -1.33 7.44
N PHE A 219 -4.92 -2.19 6.43
CA PHE A 219 -4.98 -3.63 6.54
C PHE A 219 -3.57 -4.24 6.50
N TYR A 220 -3.39 -5.33 7.21
CA TYR A 220 -2.20 -6.19 7.13
C TYR A 220 -2.65 -7.61 6.80
N TYR A 221 -2.16 -8.16 5.69
CA TYR A 221 -2.58 -9.46 5.16
C TYR A 221 -4.12 -9.61 5.05
N GLY A 222 -4.79 -8.55 4.60
CA GLY A 222 -6.25 -8.52 4.38
C GLY A 222 -7.11 -8.32 5.63
N GLY A 223 -6.52 -8.21 6.82
CA GLY A 223 -7.24 -8.02 8.08
C GLY A 223 -6.95 -6.67 8.75
N TYR A 224 -7.91 -6.18 9.53
CA TYR A 224 -7.68 -5.08 10.47
C TYR A 224 -6.77 -5.53 11.62
N LEU A 225 -6.00 -4.60 12.17
CA LEU A 225 -5.04 -4.85 13.25
C LEU A 225 -5.65 -4.70 14.66
N ASP A 226 -6.95 -4.95 14.86
CA ASP A 226 -7.66 -4.58 16.10
C ASP A 226 -7.03 -5.13 17.40
N ARG A 227 -6.36 -6.28 17.31
CA ARG A 227 -5.68 -6.94 18.45
C ARG A 227 -4.24 -7.33 18.15
N LEU A 228 -3.66 -6.83 17.05
CA LEU A 228 -2.27 -7.16 16.71
C LEU A 228 -1.36 -6.39 17.66
N MET A 229 -0.65 -7.10 18.53
CA MET A 229 0.49 -6.54 19.26
C MET A 229 1.61 -6.20 18.26
N PRO A 230 2.47 -5.21 18.55
CA PRO A 230 3.64 -4.94 17.73
C PRO A 230 4.35 -6.24 17.33
N THR A 231 4.73 -6.33 16.06
CA THR A 231 5.36 -7.52 15.51
C THR A 231 6.54 -7.13 14.64
N ILE A 232 7.52 -8.01 14.57
CA ILE A 232 8.63 -7.87 13.64
C ILE A 232 8.13 -8.37 12.27
N VAL A 233 8.36 -7.58 11.24
CA VAL A 233 8.06 -7.92 9.85
C VAL A 233 9.29 -7.66 8.99
N HIS A 234 9.44 -8.46 7.93
CA HIS A 234 10.47 -8.20 6.95
C HIS A 234 10.08 -6.99 6.10
N PRO A 235 10.98 -6.02 5.84
CA PRO A 235 10.66 -4.84 5.04
C PRO A 235 10.15 -5.17 3.63
N ASN A 236 10.60 -6.28 3.04
CA ASN A 236 10.05 -6.75 1.76
C ASN A 236 8.56 -7.05 1.80
N GLU A 237 7.98 -7.46 2.94
CA GLU A 237 6.54 -7.73 3.05
C GLU A 237 5.73 -6.47 2.73
N ILE A 238 6.20 -5.31 3.21
CA ILE A 238 5.58 -4.01 2.97
C ILE A 238 5.70 -3.62 1.49
N LEU A 239 6.88 -3.81 0.90
CA LEU A 239 7.13 -3.53 -0.52
C LEU A 239 6.33 -4.45 -1.46
N ASP A 240 5.93 -5.63 -0.98
CA ASP A 240 5.31 -6.71 -1.77
C ASP A 240 3.81 -6.89 -1.45
N GLY A 241 3.17 -5.83 -0.96
CA GLY A 241 1.71 -5.74 -0.85
C GLY A 241 1.06 -6.35 0.39
N ALA A 242 1.83 -6.60 1.47
CA ALA A 242 1.24 -7.06 2.74
C ALA A 242 0.38 -5.97 3.42
N ILE A 243 0.63 -4.69 3.13
CA ILE A 243 -0.12 -3.55 3.65
C ILE A 243 -0.99 -2.95 2.56
N VAL A 244 -2.27 -2.74 2.86
CA VAL A 244 -3.24 -2.04 2.00
C VAL A 244 -3.90 -0.95 2.81
N ASP A 245 -3.89 0.27 2.30
CA ASP A 245 -4.56 1.42 2.93
C ASP A 245 -6.05 1.45 2.56
N GLY A 246 -6.90 1.51 3.58
CA GLY A 246 -8.32 1.80 3.46
C GLY A 246 -8.79 2.90 4.40
N ASN A 247 -7.89 3.82 4.75
CA ASN A 247 -8.26 4.99 5.53
C ASN A 247 -8.79 6.09 4.60
N VAL A 248 -10.09 6.08 4.35
CA VAL A 248 -10.83 7.14 3.64
C VAL A 248 -11.45 8.16 4.59
N ALA A 249 -11.46 7.88 5.90
CA ALA A 249 -11.94 8.80 6.91
C ALA A 249 -10.93 9.91 7.18
N GLY A 250 -9.62 9.63 7.14
CA GLY A 250 -8.55 10.61 7.33
C GLY A 250 -7.67 10.75 6.09
N PRO A 251 -8.17 11.21 4.94
CA PRO A 251 -7.42 11.15 3.69
C PRO A 251 -6.14 12.00 3.67
N TRP A 252 -6.06 13.03 4.52
CA TRP A 252 -4.87 13.87 4.72
C TRP A 252 -3.85 13.34 5.73
N ILE A 253 -4.16 12.24 6.43
CA ILE A 253 -3.34 11.66 7.52
C ILE A 253 -3.12 10.14 7.33
N ARG A 254 -3.33 9.66 6.11
CA ARG A 254 -3.10 8.27 5.70
C ARG A 254 -1.82 8.14 4.89
N THR A 255 -1.33 6.91 4.76
CA THR A 255 -0.30 6.56 3.79
C THR A 255 -0.92 5.64 2.73
N PRO A 256 -1.13 6.09 1.48
CA PRO A 256 -1.71 5.26 0.42
C PRO A 256 -0.92 3.96 0.17
N THR A 257 -1.60 2.92 -0.31
CA THR A 257 -0.98 1.62 -0.66
C THR A 257 0.23 1.80 -1.57
N ILE A 258 0.12 2.63 -2.61
CA ILE A 258 1.24 2.95 -3.52
C ILE A 258 2.47 3.53 -2.79
N VAL A 259 2.28 4.26 -1.70
CA VAL A 259 3.38 4.82 -0.88
C VAL A 259 4.00 3.72 -0.01
N HIS A 260 3.20 2.79 0.54
CA HIS A 260 3.74 1.61 1.24
C HIS A 260 4.57 0.73 0.29
N GLN A 261 4.05 0.45 -0.90
CA GLN A 261 4.77 -0.30 -1.96
C GLN A 261 6.07 0.41 -2.38
N ASN A 262 6.17 1.72 -2.20
CA ASN A 262 7.32 2.54 -2.57
C ASN A 262 7.93 3.28 -1.38
N ASN A 263 7.90 2.66 -0.20
CA ASN A 263 8.23 3.35 1.04
C ASN A 263 9.67 3.94 0.99
N PRO A 264 9.82 5.28 1.06
CA PRO A 264 11.10 5.94 0.89
C PRO A 264 12.07 5.64 2.04
N LEU A 265 11.56 5.35 3.24
CA LEU A 265 12.40 4.96 4.37
C LEU A 265 12.93 3.54 4.19
N ILE A 266 12.09 2.60 3.77
CA ILE A 266 12.55 1.22 3.52
C ILE A 266 13.60 1.22 2.41
N THR A 267 13.35 1.90 1.29
CA THR A 267 14.30 1.97 0.17
C THR A 267 15.59 2.71 0.54
N GLY A 268 15.51 3.79 1.33
CA GLY A 268 16.68 4.49 1.87
C GLY A 268 17.51 3.64 2.83
N LEU A 269 16.86 2.95 3.76
CA LEU A 269 17.52 2.05 4.72
C LEU A 269 18.18 0.86 4.02
N TYR A 270 17.57 0.32 2.95
CA TYR A 270 18.20 -0.67 2.09
C TYR A 270 19.43 -0.16 1.36
N ARG A 271 19.37 1.07 0.81
CA ARG A 271 20.51 1.70 0.14
C ARG A 271 21.70 1.91 1.10
N ASP A 272 21.42 2.14 2.38
CA ASP A 272 22.44 2.45 3.39
C ASP A 272 22.88 1.18 4.15
N HIS A 273 22.13 0.08 4.04
CA HIS A 273 22.44 -1.23 4.61
C HIS A 273 23.76 -1.79 4.04
N GLY A 274 24.69 -2.16 4.94
CA GLY A 274 26.01 -2.66 4.59
C GLY A 274 27.01 -1.61 4.14
N ARG A 275 26.59 -0.34 4.06
CA ARG A 275 27.49 0.80 3.80
C ARG A 275 27.68 1.64 5.05
N ASP A 276 26.58 2.16 5.59
CA ASP A 276 26.59 3.10 6.72
C ASP A 276 25.89 2.52 7.95
N ILE A 277 24.96 1.59 7.75
CA ILE A 277 24.13 0.99 8.81
C ILE A 277 23.92 -0.51 8.58
N CYS A 278 23.51 -1.22 9.62
CA CYS A 278 22.87 -2.53 9.50
C CYS A 278 21.36 -2.36 9.67
N PHE A 279 20.61 -2.24 8.57
CA PHE A 279 19.14 -2.26 8.62
C PHE A 279 18.65 -3.61 9.17
N ALA A 280 18.02 -3.60 10.35
CA ALA A 280 17.73 -4.78 11.15
C ALA A 280 16.29 -5.30 11.00
N GLY A 281 15.46 -4.64 10.20
CA GLY A 281 14.07 -5.01 9.94
C GLY A 281 13.06 -3.94 10.41
N VAL A 282 11.78 -4.33 10.40
CA VAL A 282 10.68 -3.42 10.72
C VAL A 282 9.90 -3.92 11.93
N VAL A 283 9.60 -3.03 12.87
CA VAL A 283 8.58 -3.26 13.91
C VAL A 283 7.29 -2.60 13.44
N LEU A 284 6.31 -3.40 13.06
CA LEU A 284 4.99 -2.94 12.66
C LEU A 284 4.08 -2.87 13.89
N LEU A 285 3.40 -1.75 14.09
CA LEU A 285 2.40 -1.61 15.14
C LEU A 285 1.15 -0.86 14.64
N ARG A 286 0.05 -1.09 15.35
CA ARG A 286 -1.15 -0.26 15.23
C ARG A 286 -1.04 0.94 16.15
N GLY A 287 -1.42 2.11 15.66
CA GLY A 287 -1.61 3.32 16.46
C GLY A 287 -3.05 3.59 16.88
N HIS A 288 -3.23 4.61 17.71
CA HIS A 288 -4.52 5.15 18.13
C HIS A 288 -5.40 4.18 18.95
N TYR A 289 -4.82 3.62 20.02
CA TYR A 289 -5.58 3.01 21.11
C TYR A 289 -6.29 4.08 21.94
N TYR A 290 -7.49 3.77 22.45
CA TYR A 290 -8.28 4.70 23.26
C TYR A 290 -7.85 4.72 24.74
N GLY A 291 -7.56 3.55 25.30
CA GLY A 291 -7.14 3.41 26.70
C GLY A 291 -5.64 3.66 26.88
N MET A 292 -5.26 4.34 27.96
CA MET A 292 -3.86 4.62 28.27
C MET A 292 -3.05 3.34 28.52
N ASP A 293 -3.65 2.34 29.18
CA ASP A 293 -2.98 1.06 29.43
C ASP A 293 -2.62 0.32 28.14
N ASP A 294 -3.48 0.41 27.11
CA ASP A 294 -3.20 -0.19 25.81
C ASP A 294 -2.06 0.55 25.10
N LYS A 295 -2.03 1.89 25.20
CA LYS A 295 -0.93 2.71 24.66
C LYS A 295 0.41 2.31 25.28
N TYR A 296 0.46 2.18 26.61
CA TYR A 296 1.67 1.73 27.30
C TYR A 296 2.03 0.29 26.92
N ARG A 297 1.04 -0.61 26.81
CA ARG A 297 1.30 -2.01 26.44
C ARG A 297 1.93 -2.11 25.05
N VAL A 298 1.40 -1.39 24.08
CA VAL A 298 1.91 -1.36 22.70
C VAL A 298 3.28 -0.70 22.64
N ALA A 299 3.46 0.43 23.33
CA ALA A 299 4.75 1.12 23.37
C ALA A 299 5.85 0.27 24.00
N GLN A 300 5.57 -0.39 25.13
CA GLN A 300 6.52 -1.28 25.80
C GLN A 300 6.87 -2.48 24.92
N GLU A 301 5.91 -3.07 24.22
CA GLU A 301 6.17 -4.18 23.29
C GLU A 301 7.03 -3.73 22.11
N ALA A 302 6.70 -2.62 21.45
CA ALA A 302 7.47 -2.10 20.33
C ALA A 302 8.91 -1.74 20.75
N SER A 303 9.08 -1.12 21.92
CA SER A 303 10.38 -0.78 22.50
C SER A 303 11.19 -2.04 22.82
N LYS A 304 10.55 -3.08 23.38
CA LYS A 304 11.18 -4.39 23.65
C LYS A 304 11.63 -5.07 22.35
N LEU A 305 10.79 -5.14 21.32
CA LEU A 305 11.13 -5.76 20.03
C LEU A 305 12.28 -5.02 19.34
N THR A 306 12.29 -3.68 19.39
CA THR A 306 13.38 -2.87 18.84
C THR A 306 14.71 -3.18 19.53
N ARG A 307 14.72 -3.32 20.87
CA ARG A 307 15.91 -3.76 21.62
C ARG A 307 16.29 -5.22 21.31
N TRP A 308 15.30 -6.09 21.09
CA TRP A 308 15.56 -7.50 20.77
C TRP A 308 16.23 -7.68 19.40
N LEU A 309 15.94 -6.78 18.44
CA LEU A 309 16.65 -6.68 17.17
C LEU A 309 18.08 -6.11 17.31
N GLY A 310 18.48 -5.71 18.52
CA GLY A 310 19.79 -5.14 18.82
C GLY A 310 19.99 -3.75 18.21
N ALA A 311 18.95 -2.93 18.17
CA ALA A 311 19.02 -1.61 17.55
C ALA A 311 19.90 -0.63 18.35
N ASP A 312 20.83 0.04 17.65
CA ASP A 312 21.57 1.21 18.12
C ASP A 312 20.82 2.52 17.79
N GLY A 313 19.96 2.49 16.77
CA GLY A 313 19.10 3.60 16.37
C GLY A 313 17.75 3.12 15.83
N ALA A 314 16.75 4.00 15.88
CA ALA A 314 15.44 3.73 15.31
C ALA A 314 14.93 4.92 14.50
N VAL A 315 14.29 4.62 13.36
CA VAL A 315 13.49 5.59 12.61
C VAL A 315 12.04 5.27 12.87
N PHE A 316 11.22 6.27 13.21
CA PHE A 316 9.80 6.06 13.53
C PHE A 316 8.92 6.87 12.59
N THR A 317 7.89 6.24 12.02
CA THR A 317 6.78 6.93 11.34
C THR A 317 5.46 6.55 11.97
N TRP A 318 4.48 7.45 11.83
CA TRP A 318 3.13 7.19 12.26
C TRP A 318 2.12 7.70 11.23
N GLU A 319 1.05 6.93 11.07
CA GLU A 319 -0.19 7.39 10.47
C GLU A 319 -1.11 7.99 11.54
N ASN A 320 -2.14 8.73 11.08
CA ASN A 320 -3.11 9.46 11.90
C ASN A 320 -2.58 10.76 12.52
N ALA A 321 -3.50 11.53 13.11
CA ALA A 321 -3.22 12.74 13.87
C ALA A 321 -3.67 12.59 15.33
N GLY A 322 -3.31 13.58 16.16
CA GLY A 322 -3.77 13.67 17.54
C GLY A 322 -3.39 12.44 18.36
N ASN A 323 -4.39 11.67 18.80
CA ASN A 323 -4.22 10.54 19.71
C ASN A 323 -3.23 9.45 19.21
N GLY A 324 -3.03 9.34 17.89
CA GLY A 324 -2.08 8.37 17.31
C GLY A 324 -0.61 8.63 17.66
N ILE A 325 -0.23 9.86 18.03
CA ILE A 325 1.18 10.18 18.33
C ILE A 325 1.66 9.60 19.67
N MET A 326 0.74 9.30 20.59
CA MET A 326 1.09 8.96 21.98
C MET A 326 1.90 7.67 22.08
N GLU A 327 1.52 6.64 21.32
CA GLU A 327 2.22 5.35 21.26
C GLU A 327 3.65 5.52 20.74
N CYS A 328 3.84 6.39 19.73
CA CYS A 328 5.16 6.78 19.24
C CYS A 328 5.99 7.43 20.36
N LEU A 329 5.45 8.45 21.03
CA LEU A 329 6.15 9.15 22.11
C LEU A 329 6.53 8.21 23.27
N TYR A 330 5.62 7.32 23.67
CA TYR A 330 5.88 6.36 24.74
C TYR A 330 6.85 5.24 24.33
N THR A 331 6.93 4.90 23.04
CA THR A 331 7.89 3.89 22.56
C THR A 331 9.33 4.41 22.66
N LEU A 332 9.51 5.72 22.48
CA LEU A 332 10.81 6.40 22.50
C LEU A 332 11.33 6.70 23.92
N GLN A 333 10.49 6.55 24.96
CA GLN A 333 10.87 6.70 26.37
C GLN A 333 11.54 5.44 26.91
#